data_AF-A0A7W0YRW1-F1
#
_entry.id   AF-A0A7W0YRW1-F1
#
_cell.length_a   1.000
_cell.length_b   1.000
_cell.length_c   1.000
_cell.angle_alpha   90.00
_cell.angle_beta   90.00
_cell.angle_gamma   90.00
#
_symmetry.space_group_name_H-M   'P 1'
#
loop_
_entity.id
_entity.type
_entity.pdbx_description
1 polymer ?
#
loop_
_entity_poly.entity_id
_entity_poly.type
_entity_poly.pdbx_seq_one_letter_code
_entity_poly.pdbx_strand_id
1 'polypeptide(L)'
;MMRLKGPIFLVTLALAMSQAPEVATGQEKGGGKGKGGGAQAEGKGRGDRQAQGKGQSKAKGQPEGRGEKQITQQRGRSEEQRASRAYSKRIEKTAPGVEQGKNRSARNKFTRVASPSTMPQSVRRFATSRRAHDVVLAAAVSHAFARGRGDDLRIDPDGNGMRLANRKGDRLVFLDDESARNLGTWRVGVIDEDLREGGPSFCRSGEGHPVWGRQWCLDKGFGLGSYQDFRWGRTTDLGDIVFSQGGFGNSLVTSALASLLGTTAFNRLALHAVTLGLVEPLTGTWYAEPTGPQLLQVNSGPLPVAEFVDVNRDNRADNMLIALRSW
;
A
#
# COMPACT_ATOMS: atom_id res chain seq x y z
N MET A 1 29.97 -57.50 3.67
CA MET A 1 31.07 -56.61 3.21
C MET A 1 30.67 -55.98 1.88
N MET A 2 30.21 -54.72 1.89
CA MET A 2 29.94 -53.93 0.69
C MET A 2 30.51 -52.53 0.92
N ARG A 3 31.50 -52.15 0.10
CA ARG A 3 32.16 -50.85 0.10
C ARG A 3 31.41 -49.92 -0.87
N LEU A 4 30.74 -48.89 -0.35
CA LEU A 4 30.33 -47.74 -1.15
C LEU A 4 31.48 -46.73 -1.18
N LYS A 5 32.04 -46.51 -2.37
CA LYS A 5 32.90 -45.37 -2.70
C LYS A 5 32.04 -44.36 -3.46
N GLY A 6 31.89 -43.16 -2.90
CA GLY A 6 31.30 -42.00 -3.57
C GLY A 6 32.11 -40.75 -3.24
N PRO A 7 32.33 -39.84 -4.20
CA PRO A 7 33.27 -38.72 -4.03
C PRO A 7 32.69 -37.59 -3.16
N ILE A 8 33.56 -37.04 -2.33
CA ILE A 8 33.36 -35.83 -1.53
C ILE A 8 33.54 -34.62 -2.46
N PHE A 9 32.46 -33.86 -2.69
CA PHE A 9 32.56 -32.52 -3.28
C PHE A 9 32.79 -31.50 -2.16
N LEU A 10 34.03 -30.99 -2.09
CA LEU A 10 34.40 -29.83 -1.30
C LEU A 10 34.08 -28.57 -2.12
N VAL A 11 33.07 -27.81 -1.69
CA VAL A 11 32.80 -26.47 -2.21
C VAL A 11 33.54 -25.47 -1.32
N THR A 12 34.65 -24.96 -1.82
CA THR A 12 35.37 -23.81 -1.26
C THR A 12 34.58 -22.54 -1.55
N LEU A 13 33.96 -21.97 -0.51
CA LEU A 13 33.32 -20.66 -0.56
C LEU A 13 34.40 -19.58 -0.42
N ALA A 14 34.68 -18.86 -1.51
CA ALA A 14 35.57 -17.71 -1.49
C ALA A 14 34.85 -16.51 -0.83
N LEU A 15 35.40 -16.05 0.30
CA LEU A 15 35.03 -14.78 0.93
C LEU A 15 35.58 -13.63 0.06
N ALA A 16 34.70 -12.93 -0.65
CA ALA A 16 35.03 -11.63 -1.23
C ALA A 16 34.92 -10.58 -0.12
N MET A 17 36.06 -10.08 0.37
CA MET A 17 36.10 -8.91 1.24
C MET A 17 35.88 -7.66 0.40
N SER A 18 34.71 -7.05 0.53
CA SER A 18 34.44 -5.71 0.01
C SER A 18 35.16 -4.68 0.89
N GLN A 19 36.15 -4.01 0.32
CA GLN A 19 36.83 -2.86 0.93
C GLN A 19 35.83 -1.68 1.03
N ALA A 20 35.72 -1.10 2.23
CA ALA A 20 34.97 0.13 2.46
C ALA A 20 35.80 1.33 1.96
N PRO A 21 35.19 2.37 1.36
CA PRO A 21 35.90 3.60 1.06
C PRO A 21 36.23 4.38 2.34
N GLU A 22 37.50 4.78 2.44
CA GLU A 22 38.02 5.72 3.44
C GLU A 22 37.23 7.03 3.48
N VAL A 23 36.80 7.42 4.68
CA VAL A 23 36.26 8.73 4.97
C VAL A 23 37.44 9.70 5.13
N ALA A 24 37.64 10.58 4.14
CA ALA A 24 38.58 11.68 4.24
C ALA A 24 38.04 12.76 5.21
N THR A 25 38.73 12.93 6.33
CA THR A 25 38.52 14.02 7.29
C THR A 25 39.15 15.31 6.76
N GLY A 26 38.33 16.15 6.14
CA GLY A 26 38.68 17.54 5.78
C GLY A 26 38.50 18.48 6.96
N GLN A 27 39.61 18.85 7.59
CA GLN A 27 39.72 19.81 8.68
C GLN A 27 39.93 21.21 8.08
N GLU A 28 38.91 22.08 8.10
CA GLU A 28 39.12 23.52 7.82
C GLU A 28 38.56 24.42 8.92
N LYS A 29 39.48 25.20 9.46
CA LYS A 29 39.32 26.32 10.39
C LYS A 29 39.03 27.59 9.59
N GLY A 30 38.02 28.34 10.01
CA GLY A 30 37.85 29.77 9.70
C GLY A 30 36.51 30.23 10.28
N GLY A 31 36.41 31.13 11.27
CA GLY A 31 37.27 32.26 11.58
C GLY A 31 36.68 33.55 10.97
N GLY A 32 35.46 33.93 11.34
CA GLY A 32 34.81 35.15 10.83
C GLY A 32 33.84 35.76 11.84
N LYS A 33 34.30 36.77 12.58
CA LYS A 33 33.49 37.69 13.38
C LYS A 33 32.81 38.70 12.45
N GLY A 34 31.50 38.91 12.59
CA GLY A 34 30.78 40.03 11.99
C GLY A 34 29.65 40.49 12.92
N LYS A 35 29.84 41.67 13.52
CA LYS A 35 28.83 42.42 14.28
C LYS A 35 28.00 43.30 13.33
N GLY A 36 26.76 43.58 13.73
CA GLY A 36 25.90 44.66 13.23
C GLY A 36 24.49 44.13 12.98
N GLY A 37 23.38 44.64 13.53
CA GLY A 37 23.08 45.97 14.06
C GLY A 37 21.97 46.60 13.20
N GLY A 38 20.83 46.97 13.82
CA GLY A 38 19.72 47.74 13.21
C GLY A 38 18.43 46.91 13.06
N ALA A 39 17.40 47.05 13.90
CA ALA A 39 16.49 48.19 14.12
C ALA A 39 15.45 48.40 12.99
N GLN A 40 14.18 48.18 13.37
CA GLN A 40 12.93 48.84 12.97
C GLN A 40 12.64 49.12 11.49
N ALA A 41 11.46 48.66 11.02
CA ALA A 41 10.43 49.57 10.49
C ALA A 41 9.10 48.83 10.29
N GLU A 42 8.04 49.43 10.83
CA GLU A 42 6.65 49.22 10.45
C GLU A 42 6.41 49.61 8.98
N GLY A 43 5.47 48.94 8.33
CA GLY A 43 5.03 49.29 6.99
C GLY A 43 3.61 48.80 6.71
N LYS A 44 2.62 49.58 7.16
CA LYS A 44 1.23 49.52 6.67
C LYS A 44 1.22 49.88 5.18
N GLY A 45 0.59 49.06 4.36
CA GLY A 45 0.32 49.36 2.95
C GLY A 45 -1.04 48.83 2.51
N ARG A 46 -2.06 49.70 2.58
CA ARG A 46 -3.33 49.60 1.86
C ARG A 46 -3.06 49.74 0.36
N GLY A 47 -3.76 48.98 -0.47
CA GLY A 47 -3.76 49.16 -1.92
C GLY A 47 -4.92 48.42 -2.58
N ASP A 48 -6.07 49.10 -2.63
CA ASP A 48 -7.15 48.82 -3.58
C ASP A 48 -6.64 48.90 -5.02
N ARG A 49 -7.07 47.97 -5.89
CA ARG A 49 -7.28 48.18 -7.35
C ARG A 49 -7.94 46.95 -8.02
N GLN A 50 -9.27 47.01 -8.07
CA GLN A 50 -10.09 47.03 -9.29
C GLN A 50 -9.45 46.58 -10.62
N ALA A 51 -9.96 45.50 -11.21
CA ALA A 51 -10.16 45.26 -12.66
C ALA A 51 -10.85 43.89 -12.84
N GLN A 52 -12.18 43.79 -12.97
CA GLN A 52 -12.91 43.83 -14.24
C GLN A 52 -12.16 43.26 -15.45
N GLY A 53 -12.52 42.02 -15.81
CA GLY A 53 -12.17 41.39 -17.08
C GLY A 53 -13.21 40.33 -17.44
N LYS A 54 -14.35 40.78 -17.99
CA LYS A 54 -15.31 39.92 -18.70
C LYS A 54 -14.70 39.54 -20.05
N GLY A 55 -14.61 38.25 -20.32
CA GLY A 55 -14.22 37.72 -21.63
C GLY A 55 -14.96 36.42 -21.92
N GLN A 56 -16.23 36.53 -22.31
CA GLN A 56 -16.97 35.44 -22.96
C GLN A 56 -16.62 35.47 -24.45
N SER A 57 -15.94 34.45 -24.94
CA SER A 57 -15.85 34.13 -26.37
C SER A 57 -16.27 32.68 -26.59
N LYS A 58 -17.54 32.52 -26.96
CA LYS A 58 -18.09 31.34 -27.61
C LYS A 58 -17.40 31.17 -28.97
N ALA A 59 -16.55 30.16 -29.11
CA ALA A 59 -16.14 29.65 -30.42
C ALA A 59 -16.85 28.33 -30.67
N LYS A 60 -17.86 28.40 -31.55
CA LYS A 60 -18.64 27.27 -32.05
C LYS A 60 -17.94 26.81 -33.34
N GLY A 61 -17.15 25.74 -33.25
CA GLY A 61 -16.49 25.13 -34.40
C GLY A 61 -17.02 23.72 -34.63
N GLN A 62 -17.89 23.56 -35.61
CA GLN A 62 -18.08 22.27 -36.30
C GLN A 62 -16.85 22.00 -37.17
N PRO A 63 -16.47 20.73 -37.31
CA PRO A 63 -16.11 20.25 -38.63
C PRO A 63 -16.91 19.00 -39.01
N GLU A 64 -17.68 19.14 -40.08
CA GLU A 64 -18.00 18.02 -40.97
C GLU A 64 -16.75 17.69 -41.78
N GLY A 65 -16.36 16.41 -41.80
CA GLY A 65 -15.23 15.93 -42.58
C GLY A 65 -15.21 14.41 -42.62
N ARG A 66 -15.72 13.87 -43.72
CA ARG A 66 -15.99 12.45 -44.00
C ARG A 66 -14.93 11.94 -44.98
N GLY A 67 -14.41 10.73 -44.76
CA GLY A 67 -13.43 10.02 -45.61
C GLY A 67 -12.06 9.99 -44.93
N GLU A 68 -11.34 8.87 -44.80
CA GLU A 68 -11.11 7.82 -45.78
C GLU A 68 -10.59 6.54 -45.08
N LYS A 69 -10.92 5.38 -45.64
CA LYS A 69 -10.53 4.06 -45.14
C LYS A 69 -9.05 3.80 -45.41
N GLN A 70 -8.27 3.46 -44.39
CA GLN A 70 -7.04 2.69 -44.58
C GLN A 70 -6.96 1.54 -43.58
N ILE A 71 -7.17 0.35 -44.13
CA ILE A 71 -6.99 -0.96 -43.52
C ILE A 71 -5.50 -1.28 -43.64
N THR A 72 -4.73 -1.33 -42.55
CA THR A 72 -3.56 -2.23 -42.45
C THR A 72 -3.12 -2.46 -41.00
N GLN A 73 -2.79 -3.72 -40.71
CA GLN A 73 -1.94 -4.21 -39.61
C GLN A 73 -2.52 -4.31 -38.19
N GLN A 74 -3.42 -5.29 -38.02
CA GLN A 74 -3.44 -6.13 -36.82
C GLN A 74 -2.38 -7.24 -36.96
N ARG A 75 -1.29 -7.16 -36.19
CA ARG A 75 -0.51 -8.34 -35.79
C ARG A 75 0.26 -8.05 -34.50
N GLY A 76 -0.07 -8.80 -33.45
CA GLY A 76 0.77 -8.95 -32.26
C GLY A 76 0.34 -8.15 -31.02
N ARG A 77 -0.83 -8.41 -30.43
CA ARG A 77 -1.14 -7.94 -29.06
C ARG A 77 -2.19 -8.78 -28.32
N SER A 78 -2.13 -10.10 -28.47
CA SER A 78 -3.15 -11.01 -27.91
C SER A 78 -2.67 -11.94 -26.77
N GLU A 79 -1.40 -11.91 -26.38
CA GLU A 79 -0.89 -12.79 -25.31
C GLU A 79 -0.94 -12.15 -23.93
N GLU A 80 -0.60 -10.87 -23.80
CA GLU A 80 -0.54 -10.18 -22.50
C GLU A 80 -1.94 -9.94 -21.89
N GLN A 81 -2.96 -9.71 -22.74
CA GLN A 81 -4.36 -9.61 -22.32
C GLN A 81 -4.99 -10.97 -21.96
N ARG A 82 -4.42 -12.10 -22.43
CA ARG A 82 -4.86 -13.44 -22.03
C ARG A 82 -4.25 -13.85 -20.69
N ALA A 83 -3.03 -13.42 -20.38
CA ALA A 83 -2.37 -13.71 -19.10
C ALA A 83 -3.12 -13.08 -17.90
N SER A 84 -3.56 -11.83 -18.03
CA SER A 84 -4.33 -11.11 -16.99
C SER A 84 -5.73 -11.71 -16.78
N ARG A 85 -6.47 -12.06 -17.84
CA ARG A 85 -7.76 -12.76 -17.71
C ARG A 85 -7.65 -14.20 -17.17
N ALA A 86 -6.57 -14.91 -17.51
CA ALA A 86 -6.34 -16.26 -16.99
C ALA A 86 -5.97 -16.25 -15.50
N TYR A 87 -5.31 -15.19 -15.03
CA TYR A 87 -4.99 -15.01 -13.61
C TYR A 87 -6.25 -14.77 -12.76
N SER A 88 -7.15 -13.87 -13.18
CA SER A 88 -8.42 -13.62 -12.47
C SER A 88 -9.31 -14.87 -12.39
N LYS A 89 -9.34 -15.69 -13.45
CA LYS A 89 -10.10 -16.96 -13.47
C LYS A 89 -9.45 -18.10 -12.68
N ARG A 90 -8.14 -18.03 -12.41
CA ARG A 90 -7.41 -19.05 -11.64
C ARG A 90 -7.50 -18.80 -10.14
N ILE A 91 -7.62 -17.55 -9.70
CA ILE A 91 -7.86 -17.22 -8.29
C ILE A 91 -9.22 -17.77 -7.82
N GLU A 92 -10.25 -17.77 -8.67
CA GLU A 92 -11.54 -18.42 -8.35
C GLU A 92 -11.45 -19.95 -8.22
N LYS A 93 -10.45 -20.60 -8.82
CA LYS A 93 -10.35 -22.07 -8.92
C LYS A 93 -9.39 -22.74 -7.93
N THR A 94 -8.65 -21.98 -7.13
CA THR A 94 -7.66 -22.55 -6.18
C THR A 94 -8.04 -22.38 -4.71
N ALA A 95 -9.24 -21.85 -4.41
CA ALA A 95 -9.83 -22.01 -3.09
C ALA A 95 -10.27 -23.49 -2.93
N PRO A 96 -9.87 -24.21 -1.86
CA PRO A 96 -10.35 -25.55 -1.61
C PRO A 96 -11.87 -25.55 -1.56
N GLY A 97 -12.49 -26.49 -2.26
CA GLY A 97 -13.94 -26.60 -2.40
C GLY A 97 -14.64 -26.59 -1.05
N VAL A 98 -15.31 -25.48 -0.77
CA VAL A 98 -16.37 -25.42 0.23
C VAL A 98 -17.52 -26.21 -0.38
N GLU A 99 -17.73 -27.43 0.10
CA GLU A 99 -18.93 -28.21 -0.18
C GLU A 99 -20.14 -27.31 0.00
N GLN A 100 -20.91 -27.13 -1.08
CA GLN A 100 -22.20 -26.45 -1.05
C GLN A 100 -23.21 -27.34 -0.33
N GLY A 101 -23.08 -27.41 0.99
CA GLY A 101 -24.11 -27.86 1.89
C GLY A 101 -25.32 -26.94 1.76
N LYS A 102 -26.28 -27.34 0.92
CA LYS A 102 -27.65 -26.83 0.91
C LYS A 102 -28.29 -27.17 2.25
N ASN A 103 -28.02 -26.38 3.29
CA ASN A 103 -28.83 -26.23 4.51
C ASN A 103 -28.06 -25.38 5.53
N ARG A 104 -28.28 -24.07 5.51
CA ARG A 104 -28.60 -23.24 6.68
C ARG A 104 -28.63 -21.78 6.27
N SER A 105 -29.87 -21.28 6.14
CA SER A 105 -30.22 -19.86 6.30
C SER A 105 -29.96 -19.43 7.75
N ALA A 106 -28.71 -19.49 8.18
CA ALA A 106 -28.21 -18.68 9.27
C ALA A 106 -27.51 -17.53 8.56
N ARG A 107 -28.22 -16.40 8.41
CA ARG A 107 -27.55 -15.12 8.23
C ARG A 107 -26.56 -15.04 9.39
N ASN A 108 -25.29 -15.36 9.14
CA ASN A 108 -24.20 -15.13 10.08
C ASN A 108 -24.20 -13.62 10.30
N LYS A 109 -24.97 -13.18 11.30
CA LYS A 109 -24.96 -11.84 11.82
C LYS A 109 -23.51 -11.64 12.23
N PHE A 110 -22.75 -10.90 11.42
CA PHE A 110 -21.44 -10.43 11.82
C PHE A 110 -21.58 -9.86 13.22
N THR A 111 -20.84 -10.44 14.17
CA THR A 111 -20.85 -9.98 15.55
C THR A 111 -20.19 -8.60 15.52
N ARG A 112 -21.01 -7.54 15.43
CA ARG A 112 -20.60 -6.16 15.07
C ARG A 112 -19.59 -5.52 16.01
N VAL A 113 -19.25 -6.16 17.13
CA VAL A 113 -18.21 -5.73 18.05
C VAL A 113 -17.50 -6.98 18.54
N ALA A 114 -16.23 -7.16 18.16
CA ALA A 114 -15.40 -8.19 18.75
C ALA A 114 -15.06 -7.78 20.20
N SER A 115 -15.87 -8.22 21.15
CA SER A 115 -15.55 -8.11 22.57
C SER A 115 -14.52 -9.20 22.95
N PRO A 116 -13.71 -9.00 24.00
CA PRO A 116 -12.81 -10.06 24.47
C PRO A 116 -13.53 -11.39 24.73
N SER A 117 -14.81 -11.37 25.12
CA SER A 117 -15.62 -12.59 25.32
C SER A 117 -15.95 -13.36 24.03
N THR A 118 -15.95 -12.72 22.86
CA THR A 118 -16.24 -13.37 21.57
C THR A 118 -14.97 -13.76 20.80
N MET A 119 -13.80 -13.30 21.24
CA MET A 119 -12.52 -13.68 20.64
C MET A 119 -12.12 -15.13 20.97
N PRO A 120 -11.26 -15.79 20.18
CA PRO A 120 -10.64 -17.07 20.54
C PRO A 120 -9.83 -16.96 21.84
N GLN A 121 -9.84 -18.01 22.67
CA GLN A 121 -9.16 -18.01 23.98
C GLN A 121 -7.66 -17.66 23.88
N SER A 122 -7.01 -18.06 22.78
CA SER A 122 -5.61 -17.72 22.48
C SER A 122 -5.37 -16.21 22.35
N VAL A 123 -6.37 -15.45 21.89
CA VAL A 123 -6.31 -14.00 21.67
C VAL A 123 -6.78 -13.22 22.90
N ARG A 124 -7.74 -13.77 23.67
CA ARG A 124 -8.36 -13.09 24.84
C ARG A 124 -7.34 -12.56 25.84
N ARG A 125 -6.31 -13.35 26.14
CA ARG A 125 -5.27 -12.96 27.11
C ARG A 125 -4.55 -11.67 26.70
N PHE A 126 -4.38 -11.44 25.41
CA PHE A 126 -3.72 -10.26 24.86
C PHE A 126 -4.67 -9.05 24.87
N ALA A 127 -5.95 -9.27 24.57
CA ALA A 127 -6.97 -8.22 24.61
C ALA A 127 -7.17 -7.60 26.00
N THR A 128 -6.89 -8.36 27.07
CA THR A 128 -6.96 -7.89 28.47
C THR A 128 -5.62 -7.47 29.05
N SER A 129 -4.54 -7.51 28.25
CA SER A 129 -3.20 -7.15 28.71
C SER A 129 -3.09 -5.65 29.00
N ARG A 130 -2.12 -5.29 29.86
CA ARG A 130 -1.73 -3.88 30.09
C ARG A 130 -0.62 -3.41 29.14
N ARG A 131 -0.03 -4.32 28.36
CA ARG A 131 1.02 -4.00 27.38
C ARG A 131 0.39 -3.48 26.10
N ALA A 132 1.00 -2.46 25.50
CA ALA A 132 0.40 -1.76 24.36
C ALA A 132 0.37 -2.63 23.11
N HIS A 133 1.46 -3.35 22.81
CA HIS A 133 1.50 -4.23 21.64
C HIS A 133 0.51 -5.39 21.75
N ASP A 134 0.29 -5.94 22.95
CA ASP A 134 -0.66 -7.03 23.15
C ASP A 134 -2.07 -6.61 22.73
N VAL A 135 -2.51 -5.44 23.22
CA VAL A 135 -3.85 -4.90 22.94
C VAL A 135 -4.00 -4.55 21.45
N VAL A 136 -3.00 -3.92 20.84
CA VAL A 136 -3.02 -3.56 19.42
C VAL A 136 -3.08 -4.81 18.53
N LEU A 137 -2.24 -5.82 18.79
CA LEU A 137 -2.26 -7.06 18.03
C LEU A 137 -3.57 -7.82 18.22
N ALA A 138 -4.08 -7.89 19.46
CA ALA A 138 -5.36 -8.52 19.74
C ALA A 138 -6.52 -7.83 19.01
N ALA A 139 -6.52 -6.50 18.95
CA ALA A 139 -7.52 -5.74 18.21
C ALA A 139 -7.47 -6.10 16.71
N ALA A 140 -6.29 -6.09 16.09
CA ALA A 140 -6.15 -6.44 14.67
C ALA A 140 -6.60 -7.89 14.39
N VAL A 141 -6.16 -8.85 15.20
CA VAL A 141 -6.56 -10.26 15.07
C VAL A 141 -8.06 -10.45 15.30
N SER A 142 -8.68 -9.68 16.19
CA SER A 142 -10.13 -9.76 16.41
C SER A 142 -10.94 -9.33 15.19
N HIS A 143 -10.45 -8.33 14.44
CA HIS A 143 -11.04 -7.92 13.16
C HIS A 143 -10.88 -8.99 12.07
N ALA A 144 -9.71 -9.66 12.04
CA ALA A 144 -9.48 -10.78 11.14
C ALA A 144 -10.39 -11.97 11.48
N PHE A 145 -10.56 -12.27 12.77
CA PHE A 145 -11.46 -13.32 13.26
C PHE A 145 -12.92 -13.04 12.88
N ALA A 146 -13.39 -11.81 13.04
CA ALA A 146 -14.74 -11.40 12.60
C ALA A 146 -14.96 -11.59 11.09
N ARG A 147 -13.87 -11.65 10.30
CA ARG A 147 -13.86 -11.95 8.86
C ARG A 147 -13.58 -13.43 8.55
N GLY A 148 -13.60 -14.30 9.55
CA GLY A 148 -13.39 -15.75 9.39
C GLY A 148 -11.92 -16.17 9.20
N ARG A 149 -10.95 -15.33 9.59
CA ARG A 149 -9.51 -15.56 9.38
C ARG A 149 -8.70 -15.73 10.67
N GLY A 150 -9.34 -16.04 11.80
CA GLY A 150 -8.64 -16.07 13.09
C GLY A 150 -7.66 -17.22 13.25
N ASP A 151 -7.94 -18.39 12.65
CA ASP A 151 -7.07 -19.57 12.74
C ASP A 151 -5.81 -19.47 11.86
N ASP A 152 -5.76 -18.44 10.99
CA ASP A 152 -4.63 -18.18 10.10
C ASP A 152 -3.54 -17.33 10.76
N LEU A 153 -3.75 -16.86 12.00
CA LEU A 153 -2.92 -15.87 12.66
C LEU A 153 -2.42 -16.36 14.03
N ARG A 154 -1.17 -16.02 14.35
CA ARG A 154 -0.53 -16.37 15.61
C ARG A 154 0.20 -15.17 16.20
N ILE A 155 -0.04 -14.92 17.48
CA ILE A 155 0.70 -13.93 18.26
C ILE A 155 1.71 -14.70 19.12
N ASP A 156 3.00 -14.56 18.79
CA ASP A 156 4.11 -15.19 19.50
C ASP A 156 5.01 -14.13 20.15
N PRO A 157 5.60 -14.39 21.32
CA PRO A 157 6.64 -13.52 21.88
C PRO A 157 7.89 -13.53 21.01
N ASP A 158 8.54 -12.37 20.87
CA ASP A 158 9.77 -12.20 20.10
C ASP A 158 10.65 -11.14 20.78
N GLY A 159 11.67 -11.58 21.53
CA GLY A 159 12.53 -10.69 22.32
C GLY A 159 11.77 -9.83 23.33
N ASN A 160 11.87 -8.50 23.19
CA ASN A 160 11.20 -7.51 24.04
C ASN A 160 9.76 -7.18 23.59
N GLY A 161 9.34 -7.69 22.44
CA GLY A 161 8.05 -7.41 21.82
C GLY A 161 7.25 -8.66 21.48
N MET A 162 6.28 -8.47 20.59
CA MET A 162 5.42 -9.50 20.08
C MET A 162 5.43 -9.47 18.56
N ARG A 163 5.45 -10.65 17.96
CA ARG A 163 5.27 -10.80 16.51
C ARG A 163 3.89 -11.40 16.22
N LEU A 164 3.30 -10.89 15.15
CA LEU A 164 2.15 -11.51 14.51
C LEU A 164 2.64 -12.24 13.27
N ALA A 165 2.37 -13.54 13.19
CA ALA A 165 2.72 -14.39 12.07
C ALA A 165 1.48 -15.06 11.48
N ASN A 166 1.57 -15.43 10.20
CA ASN A 166 0.55 -16.26 9.58
C ASN A 166 0.71 -17.74 9.97
N ARG A 167 -0.19 -18.61 9.49
CA ARG A 167 -0.14 -20.06 9.73
C ARG A 167 1.14 -20.74 9.23
N LYS A 168 1.78 -20.19 8.19
CA LYS A 168 3.06 -20.69 7.64
C LYS A 168 4.26 -20.29 8.52
N GLY A 169 4.06 -19.38 9.46
CA GLY A 169 5.12 -18.82 10.29
C GLY A 169 5.76 -17.57 9.70
N ASP A 170 5.26 -17.05 8.57
CA ASP A 170 5.77 -15.80 8.00
C ASP A 170 5.39 -14.63 8.90
N ARG A 171 6.36 -13.80 9.24
CA ARG A 171 6.16 -12.62 10.07
C ARG A 171 5.39 -11.56 9.28
N LEU A 172 4.24 -11.13 9.81
CA LEU A 172 3.42 -10.05 9.26
C LEU A 172 3.75 -8.71 9.92
N VAL A 173 3.86 -8.71 11.25
CA VAL A 173 4.08 -7.50 12.06
C VAL A 173 4.99 -7.85 13.24
N PHE A 174 5.82 -6.91 13.66
CA PHE A 174 6.52 -6.93 14.95
C PHE A 174 6.29 -5.61 15.68
N LEU A 175 5.92 -5.69 16.97
CA LEU A 175 5.71 -4.53 17.83
C LEU A 175 6.32 -4.77 19.21
N ASP A 176 7.13 -3.82 19.67
CA ASP A 176 7.41 -3.63 21.09
C ASP A 176 6.43 -2.61 21.70
N ASP A 177 6.53 -2.39 23.02
CA ASP A 177 5.62 -1.49 23.73
C ASP A 177 5.74 -0.02 23.29
N GLU A 178 6.94 0.44 22.92
CA GLU A 178 7.18 1.80 22.46
C GLU A 178 6.60 2.02 21.06
N SER A 179 6.93 1.13 20.12
CA SER A 179 6.41 1.14 18.75
C SER A 179 4.89 1.11 18.75
N ALA A 180 4.27 0.25 19.58
CA ALA A 180 2.81 0.14 19.67
C ALA A 180 2.14 1.43 20.17
N ARG A 181 2.75 2.16 21.11
CA ARG A 181 2.24 3.46 21.59
C ARG A 181 2.42 4.57 20.54
N ASN A 182 3.52 4.51 19.80
CA ASN A 182 3.88 5.48 18.77
C ASN A 182 3.30 5.12 17.39
N LEU A 183 2.47 4.07 17.30
CA LEU A 183 1.83 3.68 16.05
C LEU A 183 0.94 4.78 15.50
N GLY A 184 0.38 5.70 16.27
CA GLY A 184 -0.49 6.76 15.75
C GLY A 184 -1.67 6.25 14.90
N THR A 185 -2.28 7.13 14.10
CA THR A 185 -3.40 6.79 13.21
C THR A 185 -3.30 7.55 11.90
N TRP A 186 -3.98 7.05 10.85
CA TRP A 186 -4.23 7.81 9.64
C TRP A 186 -5.69 8.23 9.59
N ARG A 187 -5.92 9.50 9.24
CA ARG A 187 -7.28 9.99 8.97
C ARG A 187 -7.62 9.66 7.51
N VAL A 188 -8.48 8.67 7.33
CA VAL A 188 -8.88 8.20 6.00
C VAL A 188 -10.28 8.70 5.69
N GLY A 189 -10.40 9.52 4.65
CA GLY A 189 -11.70 9.86 4.06
C GLY A 189 -12.12 8.77 3.08
N VAL A 190 -13.36 8.30 3.15
CA VAL A 190 -13.89 7.40 2.12
C VAL A 190 -13.99 8.19 0.82
N ILE A 191 -13.54 7.60 -0.29
CA ILE A 191 -13.74 8.18 -1.61
C ILE A 191 -15.19 7.90 -1.98
N ASP A 192 -16.04 8.90 -1.82
CA ASP A 192 -17.48 8.84 -2.13
C ASP A 192 -17.77 9.46 -3.51
N GLU A 193 -16.82 9.28 -4.44
CA GLU A 193 -17.04 9.68 -5.82
C GLU A 193 -17.97 8.68 -6.47
N ASP A 194 -19.23 9.07 -6.65
CA ASP A 194 -20.21 8.32 -7.43
C ASP A 194 -19.56 7.84 -8.72
N LEU A 195 -19.59 6.52 -8.92
CA LEU A 195 -19.12 5.89 -10.14
C LEU A 195 -19.84 6.53 -11.32
N ARG A 196 -19.14 7.37 -12.08
CA ARG A 196 -19.76 8.04 -13.22
C ARG A 196 -20.11 7.02 -14.29
N GLU A 197 -21.35 7.08 -14.77
CA GLU A 197 -21.75 6.35 -15.96
C GLU A 197 -20.79 6.69 -17.12
N GLY A 198 -20.30 5.66 -17.81
CA GLY A 198 -19.31 5.80 -18.87
C GLY A 198 -17.84 5.70 -18.42
N GLY A 199 -17.55 5.57 -17.12
CA GLY A 199 -16.19 5.30 -16.66
C GLY A 199 -15.62 3.97 -17.21
N PRO A 200 -14.31 3.89 -17.53
CA PRO A 200 -13.69 2.65 -17.99
C PRO A 200 -13.91 1.49 -17.01
N SER A 201 -14.02 0.26 -17.52
CA SER A 201 -14.34 -0.92 -16.68
C SER A 201 -13.36 -1.12 -15.53
N PHE A 202 -12.08 -0.81 -15.74
CA PHE A 202 -11.05 -0.94 -14.71
C PHE A 202 -11.22 0.08 -13.57
N CYS A 203 -11.66 1.32 -13.84
CA CYS A 203 -12.01 2.28 -12.79
C CYS A 203 -13.26 1.83 -12.02
N ARG A 204 -14.27 1.34 -12.76
CA ARG A 204 -15.53 0.82 -12.17
C ARG A 204 -15.34 -0.43 -11.31
N SER A 205 -14.29 -1.20 -11.55
CA SER A 205 -13.93 -2.38 -10.74
C SER A 205 -13.04 -2.07 -9.54
N GLY A 206 -12.58 -0.83 -9.39
CA GLY A 206 -11.61 -0.46 -8.34
C GLY A 206 -10.18 -0.99 -8.55
N GLU A 207 -9.90 -1.66 -9.67
CA GLU A 207 -8.56 -2.11 -10.05
C GLU A 207 -7.63 -0.93 -10.37
N GLY A 208 -8.18 0.16 -10.91
CA GLY A 208 -7.41 1.32 -11.39
C GLY A 208 -6.95 1.14 -12.83
N HIS A 209 -6.39 2.20 -13.44
CA HIS A 209 -5.79 2.10 -14.76
C HIS A 209 -4.60 1.13 -14.73
N PRO A 210 -4.47 0.20 -15.69
CA PRO A 210 -3.39 -0.81 -15.68
C PRO A 210 -1.98 -0.21 -15.73
N VAL A 211 -1.85 1.04 -16.19
CA VAL A 211 -0.56 1.73 -16.29
C VAL A 211 -0.44 2.91 -15.32
N TRP A 212 -1.55 3.61 -15.04
CA TRP A 212 -1.54 4.86 -14.25
C TRP A 212 -2.14 4.68 -12.85
N GLY A 213 -2.41 3.44 -12.46
CA GLY A 213 -3.02 3.10 -11.17
C GLY A 213 -4.39 3.73 -10.95
N ARG A 214 -4.77 3.80 -9.69
CA ARG A 214 -6.09 4.27 -9.27
C ARG A 214 -6.18 5.78 -9.25
N GLN A 215 -5.07 6.47 -8.96
CA GLN A 215 -5.05 7.93 -8.96
C GLN A 215 -5.55 8.52 -10.27
N TRP A 216 -5.18 7.94 -11.41
CA TRP A 216 -5.66 8.41 -12.71
C TRP A 216 -7.18 8.35 -12.86
N CYS A 217 -7.82 7.31 -12.32
CA CYS A 217 -9.29 7.22 -12.36
C CYS A 217 -9.93 8.37 -11.58
N LEU A 218 -9.35 8.73 -10.43
CA LEU A 218 -9.78 9.86 -9.61
C LEU A 218 -9.51 11.20 -10.31
N ASP A 219 -8.33 11.38 -10.91
CA ASP A 219 -7.97 12.61 -11.63
C ASP A 219 -8.87 12.86 -12.84
N LYS A 220 -9.36 11.80 -13.48
CA LYS A 220 -10.34 11.87 -14.57
C LYS A 220 -11.79 12.00 -14.07
N GLY A 221 -12.01 11.96 -12.76
CA GLY A 221 -13.33 12.08 -12.14
C GLY A 221 -14.24 10.89 -12.41
N PHE A 222 -13.69 9.71 -12.65
CA PHE A 222 -14.48 8.48 -12.85
C PHE A 222 -14.91 7.82 -11.54
N GLY A 223 -14.27 8.20 -10.42
CA GLY A 223 -14.37 7.48 -9.16
C GLY A 223 -13.64 6.14 -9.18
N LEU A 224 -13.65 5.47 -8.02
CA LEU A 224 -13.15 4.11 -7.86
C LEU A 224 -14.29 3.22 -7.38
N GLY A 225 -14.54 2.13 -8.11
CA GLY A 225 -15.54 1.17 -7.68
C GLY A 225 -15.05 0.28 -6.55
N SER A 226 -15.82 -0.77 -6.27
CA SER A 226 -15.42 -1.78 -5.30
C SER A 226 -14.66 -2.93 -5.96
N TYR A 227 -13.62 -3.40 -5.28
CA TYR A 227 -12.85 -4.59 -5.67
C TYR A 227 -12.99 -5.65 -4.57
N GLN A 228 -13.67 -6.77 -4.85
CA GLN A 228 -13.82 -7.87 -3.87
C GLN A 228 -14.30 -7.41 -2.47
N ASP A 229 -15.36 -6.62 -2.40
CA ASP A 229 -15.89 -5.95 -1.18
C ASP A 229 -15.00 -4.86 -0.56
N PHE A 230 -13.83 -4.58 -1.14
CA PHE A 230 -13.03 -3.42 -0.77
C PHE A 230 -13.58 -2.15 -1.42
N ARG A 231 -13.63 -1.10 -0.63
CA ARG A 231 -13.76 0.30 -1.07
C ARG A 231 -12.41 0.99 -0.93
N TRP A 232 -12.25 2.15 -1.53
CA TRP A 232 -11.04 2.94 -1.41
C TRP A 232 -11.27 4.16 -0.54
N GLY A 233 -10.35 4.39 0.39
CA GLY A 233 -10.21 5.64 1.11
C GLY A 233 -8.99 6.41 0.62
N ARG A 234 -8.97 7.72 0.86
CA ARG A 234 -7.84 8.60 0.59
C ARG A 234 -7.37 9.26 1.88
N THR A 235 -6.06 9.40 2.02
CA THR A 235 -5.46 10.21 3.05
C THR A 235 -4.25 10.97 2.51
N THR A 236 -4.07 12.19 2.99
CA THR A 236 -2.88 13.03 2.78
C THR A 236 -2.05 13.15 4.07
N ASP A 237 -2.51 12.54 5.16
CA ASP A 237 -1.85 12.54 6.46
C ASP A 237 -0.86 11.37 6.55
N LEU A 238 0.14 11.38 5.68
CA LEU A 238 1.09 10.27 5.53
C LEU A 238 2.30 10.37 6.46
N GLY A 239 2.57 11.57 6.98
CA GLY A 239 3.90 11.93 7.48
C GLY A 239 4.88 12.12 6.32
N ASP A 240 6.18 12.05 6.62
CA ASP A 240 7.23 12.19 5.60
C ASP A 240 7.65 10.82 5.05
N ILE A 241 6.86 10.26 4.15
CA ILE A 241 7.22 9.04 3.41
C ILE A 241 8.00 9.46 2.17
N VAL A 242 9.32 9.32 2.26
CA VAL A 242 10.25 9.59 1.15
C VAL A 242 10.65 8.26 0.52
N PHE A 243 10.42 8.14 -0.77
CA PHE A 243 10.91 7.03 -1.57
C PHE A 243 12.41 7.20 -1.79
N SER A 244 13.21 6.33 -1.21
CA SER A 244 14.63 6.25 -1.57
C SER A 244 14.71 5.82 -3.04
N GLN A 245 15.14 6.73 -3.92
CA GLN A 245 15.21 6.63 -5.40
C GLN A 245 14.84 5.24 -5.93
N GLY A 246 13.55 5.07 -6.29
CA GLY A 246 12.98 3.78 -6.60
C GLY A 246 13.61 3.13 -7.83
N GLY A 247 14.04 1.88 -7.70
CA GLY A 247 14.32 1.03 -8.85
C GLY A 247 13.00 0.74 -9.58
N PHE A 248 12.75 1.46 -10.68
CA PHE A 248 11.56 1.30 -11.51
C PHE A 248 11.36 -0.17 -11.94
N GLY A 249 10.11 -0.65 -11.88
CA GLY A 249 9.73 -1.98 -12.35
C GLY A 249 10.06 -3.14 -11.40
N ASN A 250 10.64 -2.85 -10.22
CA ASN A 250 11.00 -3.90 -9.27
C ASN A 250 9.88 -4.16 -8.25
N SER A 251 9.61 -5.44 -8.00
CA SER A 251 8.84 -5.86 -6.84
C SER A 251 9.70 -5.72 -5.58
N LEU A 252 9.12 -5.21 -4.50
CA LEU A 252 9.74 -5.12 -3.19
C LEU A 252 9.27 -6.28 -2.33
N VAL A 253 10.22 -7.11 -1.88
CA VAL A 253 9.97 -8.07 -0.81
C VAL A 253 9.68 -7.35 0.51
N THR A 254 9.11 -8.05 1.48
CA THR A 254 8.64 -7.48 2.75
C THR A 254 9.69 -6.67 3.50
N SER A 255 10.94 -7.13 3.57
CA SER A 255 12.03 -6.40 4.23
C SER A 255 12.38 -5.10 3.50
N ALA A 256 12.48 -5.15 2.17
CA ALA A 256 12.75 -3.96 1.35
C ALA A 256 11.61 -2.93 1.45
N LEU A 257 10.36 -3.40 1.47
CA LEU A 257 9.20 -2.53 1.68
C LEU A 257 9.22 -1.89 3.07
N ALA A 258 9.55 -2.65 4.12
CA ALA A 258 9.65 -2.13 5.48
C ALA A 258 10.77 -1.09 5.62
N SER A 259 11.93 -1.33 4.99
CA SER A 259 13.03 -0.36 4.95
C SER A 259 12.66 0.92 4.21
N LEU A 260 11.92 0.80 3.10
CA LEU A 260 11.47 1.96 2.31
C LEU A 260 10.44 2.81 3.06
N LEU A 261 9.41 2.19 3.64
CA LEU A 261 8.33 2.91 4.32
C LEU A 261 8.71 3.37 5.74
N GLY A 262 9.76 2.78 6.31
CA GLY A 262 10.07 2.88 7.73
C GLY A 262 9.14 2.00 8.59
N THR A 263 9.65 1.63 9.76
CA THR A 263 9.00 0.67 10.66
C THR A 263 7.57 1.07 11.04
N THR A 264 7.34 2.35 11.35
CA THR A 264 6.03 2.83 11.81
C THR A 264 4.97 2.73 10.72
N ALA A 265 5.23 3.27 9.52
CA ALA A 265 4.26 3.23 8.42
C ALA A 265 4.04 1.79 7.92
N PHE A 266 5.09 0.99 7.85
CA PHE A 266 4.98 -0.43 7.50
C PHE A 266 4.10 -1.18 8.50
N ASN A 267 4.35 -1.05 9.81
CA ASN A 267 3.57 -1.74 10.84
C ASN A 267 2.10 -1.29 10.85
N ARG A 268 1.82 0.00 10.64
CA ARG A 268 0.44 0.50 10.47
C ARG A 268 -0.26 -0.19 9.29
N LEU A 269 0.38 -0.24 8.11
CA LEU A 269 -0.19 -0.90 6.93
C LEU A 269 -0.39 -2.40 7.15
N ALA A 270 0.56 -3.07 7.79
CA ALA A 270 0.48 -4.50 8.01
C ALA A 270 -0.62 -4.86 9.03
N LEU A 271 -0.78 -4.08 10.10
CA LEU A 271 -1.93 -4.18 11.00
C LEU A 271 -3.25 -3.93 10.26
N HIS A 272 -3.29 -2.90 9.40
CA HIS A 272 -4.46 -2.59 8.59
C HIS A 272 -4.82 -3.77 7.67
N ALA A 273 -3.86 -4.35 6.96
CA ALA A 273 -4.05 -5.54 6.13
C ALA A 273 -4.63 -6.72 6.94
N VAL A 274 -4.12 -6.95 8.14
CA VAL A 274 -4.68 -7.95 9.07
C VAL A 274 -6.12 -7.62 9.41
N THR A 275 -6.44 -6.35 9.70
CA THR A 275 -7.83 -5.96 9.94
C THR A 275 -8.71 -6.23 8.72
N LEU A 276 -8.21 -6.13 7.48
CA LEU A 276 -8.96 -6.48 6.27
C LEU A 276 -9.16 -8.01 6.09
N GLY A 277 -8.55 -8.84 6.95
CA GLY A 277 -8.54 -10.30 6.85
C GLY A 277 -7.46 -10.83 5.88
N LEU A 278 -6.44 -10.03 5.61
CA LEU A 278 -5.32 -10.38 4.74
C LEU A 278 -4.16 -10.89 5.60
N VAL A 279 -3.66 -12.08 5.29
CA VAL A 279 -2.73 -12.84 6.15
C VAL A 279 -1.42 -13.19 5.47
N GLU A 280 -1.16 -12.62 4.29
CA GLU A 280 0.12 -12.80 3.60
C GLU A 280 1.04 -11.61 3.92
N PRO A 281 2.38 -11.79 3.92
CA PRO A 281 3.30 -10.69 4.12
C PRO A 281 3.11 -9.58 3.10
N LEU A 282 3.32 -8.33 3.52
CA LEU A 282 3.24 -7.20 2.61
C LEU A 282 4.38 -7.24 1.60
N THR A 283 4.06 -6.91 0.37
CA THR A 283 4.99 -6.74 -0.75
C THR A 283 4.68 -5.43 -1.47
N GLY A 284 5.68 -4.85 -2.13
CA GLY A 284 5.53 -3.64 -2.92
C GLY A 284 5.67 -3.92 -4.41
N THR A 285 5.05 -3.11 -5.25
CA THR A 285 5.28 -3.10 -6.70
C THR A 285 5.28 -1.66 -7.17
N TRP A 286 6.37 -1.24 -7.80
CA TRP A 286 6.48 0.06 -8.42
C TRP A 286 5.77 0.08 -9.77
N TYR A 287 4.88 1.04 -9.95
CA TYR A 287 4.38 1.47 -11.25
C TYR A 287 4.90 2.87 -11.49
N ALA A 288 5.60 3.06 -12.60
CA ALA A 288 6.08 4.37 -12.98
C ALA A 288 6.02 4.49 -14.49
N GLU A 289 5.66 5.67 -14.96
CA GLU A 289 5.83 6.05 -16.34
C GLU A 289 6.90 7.13 -16.48
N PRO A 290 7.54 7.27 -17.65
CA PRO A 290 8.58 8.27 -17.89
C PRO A 290 8.16 9.71 -17.57
N THR A 291 6.86 10.02 -17.66
CA THR A 291 6.30 11.37 -17.46
C THR A 291 5.13 11.40 -16.49
N GLY A 292 4.71 10.25 -15.96
CA GLY A 292 3.55 10.12 -15.08
C GLY A 292 3.91 10.15 -13.59
N PRO A 293 2.90 10.08 -12.71
CA PRO A 293 3.13 9.91 -11.27
C PRO A 293 3.90 8.61 -11.00
N GLN A 294 4.70 8.59 -9.93
CA GLN A 294 5.28 7.37 -9.40
C GLN A 294 4.31 6.77 -8.39
N LEU A 295 4.05 5.46 -8.52
CA LEU A 295 3.09 4.76 -7.69
C LEU A 295 3.76 3.57 -7.03
N LEU A 296 3.62 3.46 -5.72
CA LEU A 296 3.96 2.24 -4.99
C LEU A 296 2.67 1.54 -4.56
N GLN A 297 2.34 0.43 -5.23
CA GLN A 297 1.26 -0.42 -4.77
C GLN A 297 1.78 -1.39 -3.71
N VAL A 298 1.09 -1.43 -2.58
CA VAL A 298 1.34 -2.39 -1.50
C VAL A 298 0.29 -3.48 -1.54
N ASN A 299 0.73 -4.73 -1.59
CA ASN A 299 -0.12 -5.91 -1.71
C ASN A 299 0.11 -6.89 -0.54
N SER A 300 -0.93 -7.61 -0.15
CA SER A 300 -0.85 -8.82 0.69
C SER A 300 -1.28 -10.01 -0.17
N GLY A 301 -0.31 -10.78 -0.65
CA GLY A 301 -0.56 -11.79 -1.68
C GLY A 301 -1.09 -11.13 -2.96
N PRO A 302 -2.20 -11.60 -3.56
CA PRO A 302 -2.74 -11.01 -4.78
C PRO A 302 -3.62 -9.77 -4.54
N LEU A 303 -3.85 -9.38 -3.28
CA LEU A 303 -4.83 -8.35 -2.93
C LEU A 303 -4.16 -7.02 -2.57
N PRO A 304 -4.61 -5.90 -3.14
CA PRO A 304 -4.03 -4.60 -2.87
C PRO A 304 -4.50 -4.06 -1.51
N VAL A 305 -3.58 -3.48 -0.76
CA VAL A 305 -3.80 -2.90 0.57
C VAL A 305 -3.75 -1.38 0.49
N ALA A 306 -2.78 -0.84 -0.23
CA ALA A 306 -2.60 0.59 -0.40
C ALA A 306 -1.90 0.92 -1.72
N GLU A 307 -2.00 2.17 -2.14
CA GLU A 307 -1.29 2.77 -3.27
C GLU A 307 -0.77 4.13 -2.81
N PHE A 308 0.55 4.29 -2.72
CA PHE A 308 1.17 5.59 -2.48
C PHE A 308 1.43 6.27 -3.82
N VAL A 309 1.18 7.57 -3.87
CA VAL A 309 1.24 8.38 -5.09
C VAL A 309 2.20 9.53 -4.88
N ASP A 310 3.22 9.61 -5.74
CA ASP A 310 4.11 10.76 -5.92
C ASP A 310 3.79 11.39 -7.28
N VAL A 311 3.01 12.47 -7.25
CA VAL A 311 2.44 13.16 -8.41
C VAL A 311 3.51 14.03 -9.08
N ASN A 312 4.36 14.69 -8.30
CA ASN A 312 5.32 15.68 -8.79
C ASN A 312 6.73 15.09 -9.06
N ARG A 313 6.94 13.82 -8.71
CA ARG A 313 8.20 13.07 -8.87
C ARG A 313 9.35 13.57 -8.01
N ASP A 314 9.04 14.18 -6.87
CA ASP A 314 10.06 14.60 -5.90
C ASP A 314 10.49 13.45 -4.95
N ASN A 315 9.97 12.24 -5.20
CA ASN A 315 10.15 11.04 -4.40
C ASN A 315 9.51 11.15 -3.01
N ARG A 316 8.47 11.96 -2.84
CA ARG A 316 7.64 11.99 -1.63
C ARG A 316 6.22 11.59 -1.98
N ALA A 317 5.62 10.79 -1.12
CA ALA A 317 4.22 10.44 -1.31
C ALA A 317 3.33 11.66 -1.00
N ASP A 318 2.63 12.18 -2.01
CA ASP A 318 1.64 13.25 -1.89
C ASP A 318 0.35 12.75 -1.23
N ASN A 319 -0.06 11.53 -1.55
CA ASN A 319 -1.24 10.90 -0.98
C ASN A 319 -1.16 9.38 -1.01
N MET A 320 -2.04 8.75 -0.22
CA MET A 320 -2.22 7.31 -0.20
C MET A 320 -3.69 6.98 -0.40
N LEU A 321 -3.94 6.04 -1.31
CA LEU A 321 -5.19 5.34 -1.42
C LEU A 321 -5.09 4.06 -0.59
N ILE A 322 -6.08 3.78 0.24
CA ILE A 322 -6.06 2.65 1.17
C ILE A 322 -7.33 1.83 1.03
N ALA A 323 -7.19 0.51 0.95
CA ALA A 323 -8.33 -0.40 0.86
C ALA A 323 -9.10 -0.38 2.19
N LEU A 324 -10.42 -0.28 2.12
CA LEU A 324 -11.34 -0.27 3.25
C LEU A 324 -12.33 -1.39 3.05
N ARG A 325 -12.78 -2.02 4.13
CA ARG A 325 -13.86 -3.02 4.06
C ARG A 325 -14.93 -2.68 5.08
N SER A 326 -16.18 -2.62 4.63
CA SER A 326 -17.32 -2.38 5.50
C SER A 326 -17.47 -3.47 6.56
N TRP A 327 -18.09 -3.11 7.67
CA TRP A 327 -18.46 -4.00 8.76
C TRP A 327 -19.83 -4.64 8.58
#